data_AF-F1ZDH2-F1
#
_entry.id   AF-F1ZDH2-F1
#
_cell.length_a   1.000
_cell.length_b   1.000
_cell.length_c   1.000
_cell.angle_alpha   90.00
_cell.angle_beta   90.00
_cell.angle_gamma   90.00
#
_symmetry.space_group_name_H-M   'P 1'
#
loop_
_entity.id
_entity.type
_entity.pdbx_description
1 polymer ?
#
loop_
_entity_poly.entity_id
_entity_poly.type
_entity_poly.pdbx_seq_one_letter_code
_entity_poly.pdbx_strand_id
1 'polypeptide(L)'
;MSGLGREVIRARAMRGGIAVLAALALLCSGEARAACIDEPVTTAARLHEFEMMMMDVSLRCTRLGIAMQADFDGMVTAHRSLFDEASVRLRRFFGEGVDGPRHGSAYDRYATLLANRYGGGNTSLDACRVFDGVAAEVAKAGDGGRMLGAVARAMIEHPLLERATCSPAP
;
A
#
# COMPACT_ATOMS: atom_id res chain seq x y z
N MET A 1 -50.19 24.89 -26.20
CA MET A 1 -50.23 24.41 -27.59
C MET A 1 -50.62 25.59 -28.47
N SER A 2 -49.65 26.34 -28.99
CA SER A 2 -49.87 27.47 -29.89
C SER A 2 -48.64 27.63 -30.80
N GLY A 3 -48.88 27.70 -32.12
CA GLY A 3 -48.00 28.41 -33.05
C GLY A 3 -47.04 27.57 -33.91
N LEU A 4 -47.58 26.87 -34.93
CA LEU A 4 -46.84 26.63 -36.18
C LEU A 4 -46.64 27.96 -36.90
N GLY A 5 -45.39 28.39 -37.09
CA GLY A 5 -45.03 29.55 -37.91
C GLY A 5 -43.91 29.17 -38.87
N ARG A 6 -44.29 28.73 -40.08
CA ARG A 6 -43.40 28.61 -41.25
C ARG A 6 -43.07 30.02 -41.74
N GLU A 7 -41.83 30.44 -41.60
CA GLU A 7 -41.29 31.57 -42.37
C GLU A 7 -40.11 31.08 -43.21
N VAL A 8 -40.33 31.21 -44.50
CA VAL A 8 -39.53 30.75 -45.63
C VAL A 8 -38.42 31.77 -45.88
N ILE A 9 -37.18 31.27 -45.87
CA ILE A 9 -36.10 31.59 -46.80
C ILE A 9 -36.00 33.08 -47.19
N ARG A 10 -35.15 33.82 -46.47
CA ARG A 10 -34.37 34.92 -47.07
C ARG A 10 -32.89 34.60 -46.98
N ALA A 11 -32.40 34.02 -48.07
CA ALA A 11 -30.98 33.83 -48.32
C ALA A 11 -30.35 35.12 -48.87
N ARG A 12 -29.02 35.20 -48.68
CA ARG A 12 -28.04 36.14 -49.26
C ARG A 12 -28.00 37.54 -48.62
N ALA A 13 -26.84 38.07 -48.24
CA ALA A 13 -25.47 37.65 -48.48
C ALA A 13 -24.49 38.41 -47.59
N MET A 14 -23.26 37.91 -47.60
CA MET A 14 -21.99 38.63 -47.46
C MET A 14 -21.26 38.56 -46.11
N ARG A 15 -20.18 37.78 -46.21
CA ARG A 15 -18.80 38.10 -45.78
C ARG A 15 -18.44 37.77 -44.33
N GLY A 16 -17.78 36.61 -44.22
CA GLY A 16 -16.37 36.63 -43.84
C GLY A 16 -16.06 36.18 -42.43
N GLY A 17 -15.42 35.00 -42.33
CA GLY A 17 -14.44 34.69 -41.31
C GLY A 17 -14.97 34.39 -39.91
N ILE A 18 -14.90 33.14 -39.49
CA ILE A 18 -13.85 32.62 -38.59
C ILE A 18 -14.21 31.17 -38.25
N ALA A 19 -13.21 30.32 -38.43
CA ALA A 19 -13.21 28.90 -38.19
C ALA A 19 -13.38 28.56 -36.70
N VAL A 20 -14.09 27.45 -36.45
CA VAL A 20 -13.77 26.39 -35.48
C VAL A 20 -13.36 26.85 -34.08
N LEU A 21 -14.32 26.90 -33.15
CA LEU A 21 -14.17 26.85 -31.69
C LEU A 21 -15.58 26.45 -31.18
N ALA A 22 -15.87 25.33 -30.51
CA ALA A 22 -15.16 24.69 -29.44
C ALA A 22 -15.59 23.21 -29.34
N ALA A 23 -14.72 22.31 -29.78
CA ALA A 23 -14.77 20.88 -29.42
C ALA A 23 -13.57 20.60 -28.50
N LEU A 24 -13.64 21.07 -27.26
CA LEU A 24 -12.54 20.95 -26.28
C LEU A 24 -13.03 20.73 -24.84
N ALA A 25 -14.26 20.24 -24.66
CA ALA A 25 -14.83 19.97 -23.33
C ALA A 25 -14.80 18.48 -22.92
N LEU A 26 -14.08 17.60 -23.61
CA LEU A 26 -14.06 16.15 -23.37
C LEU A 26 -12.75 15.58 -22.80
N LEU A 27 -11.82 16.42 -22.32
CA LEU A 27 -10.50 15.97 -21.85
C LEU A 27 -10.34 15.88 -20.31
N CYS A 28 -11.39 16.14 -19.54
CA CYS A 28 -11.34 16.05 -18.07
C CYS A 28 -12.34 15.05 -17.49
N SER A 29 -12.54 13.90 -18.15
CA SER A 29 -12.94 12.69 -17.40
C SER A 29 -11.70 12.19 -16.65
N GLY A 30 -11.32 12.91 -15.60
CA GLY A 30 -10.43 12.37 -14.59
C GLY A 30 -11.13 11.16 -14.00
N GLU A 31 -10.61 9.96 -14.26
CA GLU A 31 -10.97 8.80 -13.46
C GLU A 31 -10.79 9.23 -12.01
N ALA A 32 -11.87 9.19 -11.23
CA ALA A 32 -11.75 9.19 -9.79
C ALA A 32 -11.05 7.88 -9.42
N ARG A 33 -9.73 7.83 -9.60
CA ARG A 33 -8.88 6.84 -8.97
C ARG A 33 -9.16 7.05 -7.49
N ALA A 34 -9.76 6.05 -6.83
CA ALA A 34 -9.72 5.97 -5.39
C ALA A 34 -8.28 6.33 -4.99
N ALA A 35 -8.13 7.38 -4.17
CA ALA A 35 -6.82 7.94 -3.88
C ALA A 35 -6.03 6.86 -3.14
N CYS A 36 -5.22 6.11 -3.88
CA CYS A 36 -4.25 5.19 -3.32
C CYS A 36 -3.35 5.99 -2.38
N ILE A 37 -2.94 5.33 -1.29
CA ILE A 37 -1.88 5.84 -0.43
C ILE A 37 -0.63 6.16 -1.26
N ASP A 38 0.12 7.16 -0.82
CA ASP A 38 1.35 7.57 -1.47
C ASP A 38 2.46 6.52 -1.29
N GLU A 39 3.40 6.47 -2.24
CA GLU A 39 4.48 5.48 -2.26
C GLU A 39 5.28 5.39 -0.95
N PRO A 40 5.60 6.49 -0.24
CA PRO A 40 6.22 6.41 1.08
C PRO A 40 5.39 5.64 2.12
N VAL A 41 4.07 5.83 2.17
CA VAL A 41 3.18 5.10 3.08
C VAL A 41 3.04 3.65 2.64
N THR A 42 2.97 3.37 1.33
CA THR A 42 3.00 2.01 0.80
C THR A 42 4.27 1.27 1.21
N THR A 43 5.44 1.92 1.09
CA THR A 43 6.72 1.34 1.49
C THR A 43 6.78 1.08 2.99
N ALA A 44 6.31 2.02 3.82
CA ALA A 44 6.25 1.84 5.26
C ALA A 44 5.29 0.70 5.66
N ALA A 45 4.11 0.63 5.05
CA ALA A 45 3.14 -0.45 5.27
C ALA A 45 3.74 -1.82 4.93
N ARG A 46 4.47 -1.90 3.82
CA ARG A 46 5.15 -3.10 3.37
C ARG A 46 6.23 -3.57 4.34
N LEU A 47 7.08 -2.66 4.82
CA LEU A 47 8.13 -3.00 5.80
C LEU A 47 7.53 -3.46 7.13
N HIS A 48 6.51 -2.76 7.63
CA HIS A 48 5.85 -3.14 8.88
C HIS A 48 5.12 -4.49 8.77
N GLU A 49 4.46 -4.73 7.64
CA GLU A 49 3.81 -6.01 7.38
C GLU A 49 4.81 -7.16 7.24
N PHE A 50 5.94 -6.92 6.58
CA PHE A 50 7.04 -7.88 6.49
C PHE A 50 7.62 -8.22 7.87
N GLU A 51 7.87 -7.20 8.71
CA GLU A 51 8.34 -7.39 10.09
C GLU A 51 7.38 -8.27 10.90
N MET A 52 6.08 -7.94 10.88
CA MET A 52 5.03 -8.70 11.58
C MET A 52 4.95 -10.15 11.08
N MET A 53 4.99 -10.36 9.76
CA MET A 53 5.02 -11.70 9.18
C MET A 53 6.23 -12.50 9.64
N MET A 54 7.44 -11.92 9.59
CA MET A 54 8.68 -12.60 10.00
C MET A 54 8.70 -12.90 11.50
N MET A 55 8.15 -12.01 12.33
CA MET A 55 7.97 -12.25 13.77
C MET A 55 7.07 -13.47 14.03
N ASP A 56 5.92 -13.54 13.37
CA ASP A 56 4.99 -14.67 13.55
C ASP A 56 5.57 -15.99 13.04
N VAL A 57 6.32 -15.95 11.93
CA VAL A 57 7.07 -17.10 11.42
C VAL A 57 8.12 -17.55 12.43
N SER A 58 8.91 -16.63 13.00
CA SER A 58 9.97 -16.97 13.97
C SER A 58 9.38 -17.66 15.21
N LEU A 59 8.27 -17.14 15.75
CA LEU A 59 7.56 -17.75 16.88
C LEU A 59 7.07 -19.18 16.59
N ARG A 60 6.57 -19.44 15.38
CA ARG A 60 6.14 -20.79 14.98
C ARG A 60 7.33 -21.72 14.77
N CYS A 61 8.39 -21.25 14.15
CA CYS A 61 9.60 -22.04 13.91
C CYS A 61 10.29 -22.46 15.21
N THR A 62 10.29 -21.59 16.22
CA THR A 62 10.76 -21.92 17.57
C THR A 62 9.97 -23.09 18.17
N ARG A 63 8.65 -23.15 17.97
CA ARG A 63 7.83 -24.29 18.44
C ARG A 63 8.12 -25.60 17.69
N LEU A 64 8.69 -25.52 16.48
CA LEU A 64 9.12 -26.67 15.69
C LEU A 64 10.59 -27.06 15.95
N GLY A 65 11.29 -26.38 16.85
CA GLY A 65 12.69 -26.65 17.21
C GLY A 65 13.72 -25.97 16.32
N ILE A 66 13.32 -25.02 15.46
CA ILE A 66 14.23 -24.17 14.68
C ILE A 66 14.40 -22.84 15.41
N ALA A 67 15.63 -22.49 15.78
CA ALA A 67 15.95 -21.31 16.59
C ALA A 67 15.98 -19.99 15.77
N MET A 68 14.94 -19.75 14.96
CA MET A 68 14.88 -18.62 14.03
C MET A 68 14.84 -17.25 14.71
N GLN A 69 14.45 -17.21 15.98
CA GLN A 69 14.31 -15.96 16.72
C GLN A 69 15.61 -15.13 16.75
N ALA A 70 16.77 -15.78 16.85
CA ALA A 70 18.05 -15.08 16.87
C ALA A 70 18.34 -14.33 15.55
N ASP A 71 18.10 -14.96 14.40
CA ASP A 71 18.33 -14.34 13.09
C ASP A 71 17.26 -13.29 12.77
N PHE A 72 16.01 -13.50 13.20
CA PHE A 72 14.98 -12.46 13.15
C PHE A 72 15.37 -11.22 13.96
N ASP A 73 15.79 -11.41 15.22
CA ASP A 73 16.21 -10.30 16.08
C ASP A 73 17.45 -9.59 15.51
N GLY A 74 18.37 -10.34 14.91
CA GLY A 74 19.52 -9.82 14.18
C GLY A 74 19.12 -8.94 12.99
N MET A 75 18.15 -9.38 12.20
CA MET A 75 17.59 -8.61 11.08
C MET A 75 16.93 -7.32 11.55
N VAL A 76 16.06 -7.38 12.57
CA VAL A 76 15.39 -6.20 13.13
C VAL A 76 16.42 -5.23 13.71
N THR A 77 17.43 -5.73 14.40
CA THR A 77 18.49 -4.90 14.99
C THR A 77 19.33 -4.20 13.93
N ALA A 78 19.75 -4.94 12.89
CA ALA A 78 20.58 -4.41 11.80
C ALA A 78 19.87 -3.30 11.01
N HIS A 79 18.55 -3.39 10.86
CA HIS A 79 17.73 -2.46 10.07
C HIS A 79 16.77 -1.62 10.90
N ARG A 80 17.05 -1.46 12.20
CA ARG A 80 16.16 -0.82 13.17
C ARG A 80 15.68 0.56 12.72
N SER A 81 16.57 1.38 12.16
CA SER A 81 16.22 2.73 11.70
C SER A 81 15.12 2.72 10.62
N LEU A 82 15.11 1.72 9.73
CA LEU A 82 14.13 1.59 8.66
C LEU A 82 12.77 1.15 9.20
N PHE A 83 12.75 0.18 10.13
CA PHE A 83 11.53 -0.26 10.79
C PHE A 83 10.93 0.85 11.68
N ASP A 84 11.77 1.57 12.44
CA ASP A 84 11.34 2.70 13.26
C ASP A 84 10.76 3.83 12.40
N GLU A 85 11.40 4.19 11.28
CA GLU A 85 10.88 5.20 10.35
C GLU A 85 9.54 4.77 9.74
N ALA A 86 9.41 3.50 9.32
CA ALA A 86 8.16 2.95 8.81
C ALA A 86 7.03 3.04 9.84
N SER A 87 7.30 2.67 11.10
CA SER A 87 6.37 2.77 12.21
C SER A 87 5.91 4.21 12.46
N VAL A 88 6.85 5.16 12.49
CA VAL A 88 6.54 6.60 12.65
C VAL A 88 5.67 7.09 11.51
N ARG A 89 6.00 6.76 10.26
CA ARG A 89 5.24 7.16 9.08
C ARG A 89 3.80 6.62 9.12
N LEU A 90 3.62 5.35 9.49
CA LEU A 90 2.28 4.76 9.62
C LEU A 90 1.49 5.43 10.74
N ARG A 91 2.08 5.64 11.92
CA ARG A 91 1.40 6.32 13.03
C ARG A 91 0.95 7.73 12.64
N ARG A 92 1.78 8.45 11.87
CA ARG A 92 1.41 9.75 11.30
C ARG A 92 0.24 9.65 10.33
N PHE A 93 0.31 8.71 9.37
CA PHE A 93 -0.76 8.48 8.39
C PHE A 93 -2.10 8.22 9.09
N PHE A 94 -2.14 7.35 10.10
CA PHE A 94 -3.36 7.09 10.86
C PHE A 94 -3.78 8.22 11.81
N GLY A 95 -2.85 9.09 12.22
CA GLY A 95 -3.14 10.28 13.03
C GLY A 95 -3.69 11.46 12.21
N GLU A 96 -3.42 11.48 10.90
CA GLU A 96 -3.95 12.47 9.95
C GLU A 96 -5.36 12.09 9.44
N GLY A 97 -5.86 10.89 9.74
CA GLY A 97 -7.19 10.38 9.42
C GLY A 97 -8.03 10.05 10.66
N VAL A 98 -8.83 11.02 11.10
CA VAL A 98 -9.93 11.00 12.10
C VAL A 98 -10.22 9.65 12.80
N ASP A 99 -10.01 9.61 14.13
CA ASP A 99 -10.87 8.87 15.07
C ASP A 99 -10.74 9.35 16.52
N GLY A 100 -11.88 9.40 17.22
CA GLY A 100 -11.98 9.75 18.63
C GLY A 100 -11.70 8.58 19.59
N PRO A 101 -11.54 8.84 20.90
CA PRO A 101 -10.96 7.92 21.90
C PRO A 101 -11.74 6.63 22.22
N ARG A 102 -12.84 6.31 21.52
CA ARG A 102 -13.80 5.26 21.94
C ARG A 102 -13.55 3.86 21.35
N HIS A 103 -12.69 3.69 20.34
CA HIS A 103 -12.56 2.43 19.57
C HIS A 103 -11.12 1.96 19.26
N GLY A 104 -10.13 2.40 20.05
CA GLY A 104 -8.70 2.21 19.72
C GLY A 104 -8.29 3.07 18.52
N SER A 105 -7.00 3.35 18.35
CA SER A 105 -6.56 4.15 17.20
C SER A 105 -6.76 3.34 15.90
N ALA A 106 -6.92 4.02 14.77
CA ALA A 106 -6.99 3.36 13.47
C ALA A 106 -5.72 2.51 13.19
N TYR A 107 -4.57 2.94 13.71
CA TYR A 107 -3.33 2.17 13.72
C TYR A 107 -3.46 0.85 14.50
N ASP A 108 -4.07 0.86 15.69
CA ASP A 108 -4.23 -0.36 16.50
C ASP A 108 -5.12 -1.40 15.80
N ARG A 109 -6.17 -0.94 15.11
CA ARG A 109 -7.02 -1.83 14.30
C ARG A 109 -6.25 -2.40 13.11
N TYR A 110 -5.46 -1.57 12.44
CA TYR A 110 -4.56 -2.03 11.36
C TYR A 110 -3.56 -3.08 11.87
N ALA A 111 -2.88 -2.83 12.99
CA ALA A 111 -1.94 -3.78 13.59
C ALA A 111 -2.63 -5.10 13.99
N THR A 112 -3.86 -5.02 14.52
CA THR A 112 -4.68 -6.19 14.86
C THR A 112 -5.01 -7.02 13.61
N LEU A 113 -5.35 -6.38 12.49
CA LEU A 113 -5.62 -7.08 11.22
C LEU A 113 -4.38 -7.79 10.70
N LEU A 114 -3.20 -7.18 10.81
CA LEU A 114 -1.94 -7.84 10.45
C LEU A 114 -1.67 -9.06 11.34
N ALA A 115 -1.78 -8.90 12.67
CA ALA A 115 -1.58 -10.01 13.62
C ALA A 115 -2.54 -11.17 13.35
N ASN A 116 -3.82 -10.89 13.06
CA ASN A 116 -4.79 -11.93 12.72
C ASN A 116 -4.45 -12.62 11.39
N ARG A 117 -3.93 -11.87 10.41
CA ARG A 117 -3.56 -12.44 9.11
C ARG A 117 -2.40 -13.41 9.21
N TYR A 118 -1.37 -13.08 9.99
CA TYR A 118 -0.15 -13.87 10.06
C TYR A 118 -0.12 -14.84 11.25
N GLY A 119 -0.95 -14.66 12.26
CA GLY A 119 -0.97 -15.50 13.47
C GLY A 119 -1.45 -16.94 13.24
N GLY A 120 -2.25 -17.18 12.20
CA GLY A 120 -2.81 -18.51 11.88
C GLY A 120 -2.06 -19.30 10.79
N GLY A 121 -0.91 -18.82 10.31
CA GLY A 121 -0.21 -19.42 9.18
C GLY A 121 0.28 -20.87 9.43
N ASN A 122 0.23 -21.71 8.39
CA ASN A 122 0.86 -23.03 8.42
C ASN A 122 2.38 -22.89 8.25
N THR A 123 3.17 -23.73 8.92
CA THR A 123 4.64 -23.69 8.85
C THR A 123 5.20 -25.10 8.93
N SER A 124 6.14 -25.40 8.04
CA SER A 124 6.91 -26.66 8.02
C SER A 124 8.37 -26.39 8.40
N LEU A 125 9.11 -27.46 8.73
CA LEU A 125 10.55 -27.35 9.00
C LEU A 125 11.34 -26.78 7.81
N ASP A 126 11.00 -27.19 6.58
CA ASP A 126 11.67 -26.69 5.38
C ASP A 126 11.38 -25.21 5.15
N ALA A 127 10.13 -24.78 5.34
CA ALA A 127 9.77 -23.36 5.28
C ALA A 127 10.56 -22.57 6.34
N CYS A 128 10.64 -23.07 7.58
CA CYS A 128 11.42 -22.42 8.64
C CYS A 128 12.87 -22.20 8.26
N ARG A 129 13.55 -23.21 7.70
CA ARG A 129 14.96 -23.05 7.26
C ARG A 129 15.11 -21.99 6.18
N VAL A 130 14.14 -21.88 5.27
CA VAL A 130 14.14 -20.84 4.23
C VAL A 130 13.99 -19.46 4.85
N PHE A 131 13.00 -19.25 5.72
CA PHE A 131 12.79 -17.94 6.36
C PHE A 131 13.94 -17.55 7.30
N ASP A 132 14.51 -18.51 8.02
CA ASP A 132 15.70 -18.34 8.84
C ASP A 132 16.89 -17.85 8.01
N GLY A 133 17.15 -18.53 6.88
CA GLY A 133 18.17 -18.09 5.92
C GLY A 133 17.91 -16.69 5.37
N VAL A 134 16.66 -16.35 5.05
CA VAL A 134 16.30 -14.98 4.61
C VAL A 134 16.62 -13.96 5.70
N ALA A 135 16.23 -14.21 6.96
CA ALA A 135 16.52 -13.31 8.07
C ALA A 135 18.04 -13.13 8.27
N ALA A 136 18.79 -14.23 8.26
CA ALA A 136 20.25 -14.24 8.43
C ALA A 136 20.97 -13.45 7.32
N GLU A 137 20.56 -13.61 6.06
CA GLU A 137 21.17 -12.90 4.93
C GLU A 137 20.81 -11.42 4.92
N VAL A 138 19.54 -11.07 5.19
CA VAL A 138 19.12 -9.67 5.31
C VAL A 138 19.84 -8.98 6.47
N ALA A 139 20.02 -9.64 7.61
CA ALA A 139 20.72 -9.09 8.78
C ALA A 139 22.17 -8.70 8.46
N LYS A 140 22.85 -9.47 7.59
CA LYS A 140 24.26 -9.23 7.22
C LYS A 140 24.40 -8.24 6.05
N ALA A 141 23.30 -7.84 5.42
CA ALA A 141 23.32 -6.94 4.28
C ALA A 141 23.76 -5.53 4.72
N GLY A 142 25.04 -5.23 4.54
CA GLY A 142 25.62 -3.89 4.75
C GLY A 142 25.29 -2.88 3.63
N ASP A 143 24.10 -2.99 3.03
CA ASP A 143 23.73 -2.31 1.79
C ASP A 143 22.78 -1.11 1.98
N GLY A 144 22.59 -0.69 3.23
CA GLY A 144 21.68 0.40 3.59
C GLY A 144 20.20 0.01 3.50
N GLY A 145 19.87 -1.28 3.53
CA GLY A 145 18.51 -1.79 3.53
C GLY A 145 17.92 -2.04 2.13
N ARG A 146 18.74 -2.02 1.08
CA ARG A 146 18.27 -2.34 -0.27
C ARG A 146 17.80 -3.79 -0.34
N MET A 147 18.53 -4.72 0.26
CA MET A 147 18.15 -6.13 0.35
C MET A 147 16.85 -6.30 1.16
N LEU A 148 16.74 -5.63 2.31
CA LEU A 148 15.50 -5.64 3.11
C LEU A 148 14.31 -5.18 2.26
N GLY A 149 14.43 -4.05 1.58
CA GLY A 149 13.36 -3.51 0.73
C GLY A 149 12.98 -4.44 -0.43
N ALA A 150 13.96 -5.07 -1.07
CA ALA A 150 13.74 -6.03 -2.15
C ALA A 150 13.02 -7.30 -1.67
N VAL A 151 13.47 -7.86 -0.55
CA VAL A 151 12.84 -9.04 0.08
C VAL A 151 11.42 -8.72 0.54
N ALA A 152 11.23 -7.59 1.23
CA ALA A 152 9.90 -7.14 1.67
C ALA A 152 8.94 -6.97 0.48
N ARG A 153 9.41 -6.45 -0.66
CA ARG A 153 8.60 -6.33 -1.89
C ARG A 153 8.28 -7.69 -2.53
N ALA A 154 9.23 -8.61 -2.55
CA ALA A 154 9.00 -9.94 -3.09
C ALA A 154 7.98 -10.74 -2.26
N MET A 155 7.98 -10.55 -0.93
CA MET A 155 7.13 -11.31 -0.01
C MET A 155 5.78 -10.62 0.24
N ILE A 156 5.77 -9.29 0.24
CA ILE A 156 4.59 -8.45 0.44
C ILE A 156 4.41 -7.58 -0.80
N GLU A 157 3.88 -8.18 -1.87
CA GLU A 157 3.69 -7.51 -3.16
C GLU A 157 2.79 -6.28 -3.01
N HIS A 158 1.61 -6.46 -2.42
CA HIS A 158 0.68 -5.39 -2.07
C HIS A 158 0.40 -5.44 -0.57
N PRO A 159 0.93 -4.55 0.29
CA PRO A 159 0.57 -4.52 1.72
C PRO A 159 -0.93 -4.34 1.95
N LEU A 160 -1.42 -4.80 3.10
CA LEU A 160 -2.83 -4.75 3.50
C LEU A 160 -3.38 -3.33 3.40
N LEU A 161 -2.60 -2.32 3.81
CA LEU A 161 -3.03 -0.92 3.75
C LEU A 161 -3.25 -0.44 2.32
N GLU A 162 -2.38 -0.83 1.38
CA GLU A 162 -2.55 -0.53 -0.05
C GLU A 162 -3.83 -1.19 -0.57
N ARG A 163 -4.03 -2.49 -0.33
CA ARG A 163 -5.22 -3.21 -0.79
C ARG A 163 -6.53 -2.68 -0.20
N ALA A 164 -6.47 -2.12 1.01
CA ALA A 164 -7.64 -1.54 1.68
C ALA A 164 -8.00 -0.14 1.16
N THR A 165 -7.04 0.57 0.55
CA THR A 165 -7.19 1.97 0.13
C THR A 165 -7.29 2.12 -1.39
N CYS A 166 -6.67 1.21 -2.13
CA CYS A 166 -6.77 1.13 -3.58
C CYS A 166 -7.93 0.20 -3.99
N SER A 167 -8.93 0.73 -4.71
CA SER A 167 -9.86 -0.13 -5.45
C SER A 167 -9.16 -0.72 -6.67
N PRO A 168 -9.31 -2.02 -6.96
CA PRO A 168 -8.93 -2.55 -8.28
C PRO A 168 -9.76 -1.81 -9.34
N ALA A 169 -9.12 -1.41 -10.44
CA ALA A 169 -9.84 -0.86 -11.58
C ALA A 169 -10.92 -1.88 -12.05
N PRO A 170 -12.12 -1.41 -12.46
CA PRO A 170 -13.19 -2.28 -12.92
C PRO A 170 -12.84 -3.06 -14.19
#